data_AF-A0A7J7MYH6-F1
#
_entry.id   AF-A0A7J7MYH6-F1
#
_cell.length_a   1.000
_cell.length_b   1.000
_cell.length_c   1.000
_cell.angle_alpha   90.00
_cell.angle_beta   90.00
_cell.angle_gamma   90.00
#
_symmetry.space_group_name_H-M   'P 1'
#
loop_
_entity.id
_entity.type
_entity.pdbx_description
1 polymer ?
#
loop_
_entity_poly.entity_id
_entity_poly.type
_entity_poly.pdbx_seq_one_letter_code
_entity_poly.pdbx_strand_id
1 'polypeptide(L)'
;MCMEMMMTRPMDAFVAPIDVDFLPRAPNSNENKKALENIHGYIADFFYENNISFNCARSDSYSKMMQAIVQYNDPSTFKPPSYNDLSVKILKKKKKKKEETSNWDTNFLVNCPKGTVFLKSIDGSAHIHDAELIYKMLKDVIEEAGEKNVIQICTDNASNYVVAGEWIMAESKIYWMPCAAHCINLMLGDVSKMHLVDETVKDAKKISLFIYNHKHVLH
;
A
#
# COMPACT_ATOMS: atom_id res chain seq x y z
N MET A 1 6.07 1.31 -7.57
CA MET A 1 6.60 -0.05 -7.72
C MET A 1 5.99 -0.89 -6.60
N CYS A 2 5.28 -1.98 -6.90
CA CYS A 2 4.75 -2.90 -5.89
C CYS A 2 5.73 -4.06 -5.73
N MET A 3 6.09 -4.36 -4.49
CA MET A 3 7.00 -5.44 -4.15
C MET A 3 6.22 -6.47 -3.35
N GLU A 4 6.20 -7.74 -3.77
CA GLU A 4 5.45 -8.81 -3.11
C GLU A 4 6.40 -9.80 -2.42
N MET A 5 6.09 -10.14 -1.16
CA MET A 5 6.83 -11.12 -0.35
C MET A 5 5.94 -12.30 0.03
N MET A 6 6.29 -13.54 -0.31
CA MET A 6 5.45 -14.71 0.01
C MET A 6 5.79 -15.34 1.38
N MET A 7 4.80 -15.50 2.27
CA MET A 7 4.94 -16.10 3.61
C MET A 7 4.24 -17.48 3.77
N THR A 8 4.78 -18.33 4.66
CA THR A 8 4.39 -19.76 4.82
C THR A 8 3.43 -20.11 5.97
N ARG A 9 3.05 -19.19 6.88
CA ARG A 9 2.28 -19.55 8.09
C ARG A 9 1.07 -18.65 8.35
N PRO A 10 -0.04 -19.18 8.90
CA PRO A 10 -1.19 -18.36 9.29
C PRO A 10 -1.01 -17.74 10.69
N MET A 11 -1.44 -16.49 10.86
CA MET A 11 -1.41 -15.70 12.12
C MET A 11 -2.49 -16.15 13.15
N ASP A 12 -2.68 -17.44 13.38
CA ASP A 12 -3.85 -17.98 14.09
C ASP A 12 -3.81 -17.93 15.64
N ALA A 13 -3.10 -16.97 16.25
CA ALA A 13 -2.87 -16.99 17.70
C ALA A 13 -3.74 -16.07 18.56
N PHE A 14 -4.59 -15.19 18.00
CA PHE A 14 -5.31 -14.21 18.82
C PHE A 14 -6.69 -13.84 18.27
N VAL A 15 -7.73 -14.60 18.63
CA VAL A 15 -9.09 -14.05 18.80
C VAL A 15 -9.85 -14.94 19.80
N ALA A 16 -10.46 -14.33 20.82
CA ALA A 16 -11.59 -14.90 21.56
C ALA A 16 -12.85 -14.05 21.21
N PRO A 17 -14.04 -14.65 21.08
CA PRO A 17 -15.21 -13.92 20.59
C PRO A 17 -16.04 -13.38 21.76
N ILE A 18 -16.45 -12.10 21.75
CA ILE A 18 -17.60 -11.66 22.55
C ILE A 18 -18.46 -10.65 21.79
N ASP A 19 -19.76 -10.91 21.98
CA ASP A 19 -20.98 -10.31 21.49
C ASP A 19 -21.25 -8.88 21.98
N VAL A 20 -22.04 -8.18 21.17
CA VAL A 20 -22.40 -6.76 21.14
C VAL A 20 -23.34 -6.33 22.28
N ASP A 21 -23.15 -5.12 22.82
CA ASP A 21 -24.20 -4.08 22.87
C ASP A 21 -23.74 -2.70 23.40
N PHE A 22 -24.44 -1.68 22.89
CA PHE A 22 -24.11 -0.25 22.78
C PHE A 22 -23.83 0.54 24.09
N LEU A 23 -22.98 1.57 23.95
CA LEU A 23 -22.66 2.59 24.97
C LEU A 23 -23.69 3.74 25.03
N PRO A 24 -23.82 4.41 26.19
CA PRO A 24 -23.49 5.86 26.21
C PRO A 24 -22.76 6.39 27.47
N ARG A 25 -22.25 7.64 27.32
CA ARG A 25 -21.36 8.49 28.15
C ARG A 25 -21.49 8.40 29.69
N ALA A 26 -20.36 8.31 30.39
CA ALA A 26 -20.28 8.07 31.83
C ALA A 26 -20.44 9.32 32.73
N PRO A 27 -21.02 9.11 33.92
CA PRO A 27 -20.43 9.56 35.16
C PRO A 27 -20.16 8.33 36.06
N ASN A 28 -19.00 7.67 35.89
CA ASN A 28 -18.25 6.94 36.92
C ASN A 28 -16.98 6.27 36.32
N SER A 29 -15.93 6.16 37.12
CA SER A 29 -14.56 5.76 36.70
C SER A 29 -14.44 4.35 36.09
N ASN A 30 -15.44 3.47 36.27
CA ASN A 30 -15.49 2.14 35.65
C ASN A 30 -16.18 2.14 34.26
N GLU A 31 -17.19 2.99 34.06
CA GLU A 31 -17.88 3.10 32.77
C GLU A 31 -17.01 3.76 31.71
N ASN A 32 -16.20 4.75 32.11
CA ASN A 32 -15.20 5.36 31.22
C ASN A 32 -14.12 4.36 30.78
N LYS A 33 -13.71 3.44 31.66
CA LYS A 33 -12.78 2.36 31.31
C LYS A 33 -13.40 1.42 30.30
N LYS A 34 -14.64 1.00 30.53
CA LYS A 34 -15.37 0.12 29.60
C LYS A 34 -15.61 0.77 28.24
N ALA A 35 -15.94 2.07 28.22
CA ALA A 35 -16.08 2.82 26.98
C ALA A 35 -14.76 2.94 26.21
N LEU A 36 -13.65 3.18 26.93
CA LEU A 36 -12.31 3.22 26.34
C LEU A 36 -11.90 1.85 25.78
N GLU A 37 -12.19 0.77 26.51
CA GLU A 37 -11.97 -0.61 26.05
C GLU A 37 -12.75 -0.90 24.77
N ASN A 38 -14.02 -0.49 24.68
CA ASN A 38 -14.82 -0.66 23.46
C ASN A 38 -14.24 0.13 22.28
N ILE A 39 -13.80 1.37 22.50
CA ILE A 39 -13.16 2.18 21.45
C ILE A 39 -11.89 1.48 20.93
N HIS A 40 -11.06 0.98 21.84
CA HIS A 40 -9.88 0.21 21.47
C HIS A 40 -10.23 -1.08 20.75
N GLY A 41 -11.33 -1.75 21.14
CA GLY A 41 -11.90 -2.90 20.45
C GLY A 41 -12.24 -2.58 18.99
N TYR A 42 -13.05 -1.55 18.74
CA TYR A 42 -13.42 -1.15 17.38
C TYR A 42 -12.22 -0.73 16.52
N ILE A 43 -11.22 -0.08 17.12
CA ILE A 43 -9.97 0.23 16.43
C ILE A 43 -9.23 -1.07 16.08
N ALA A 44 -9.14 -2.01 17.01
CA ALA A 44 -8.49 -3.29 16.77
C ALA A 44 -9.21 -4.09 15.68
N ASP A 45 -10.55 -4.15 15.72
CA ASP A 45 -11.38 -4.81 14.70
C ASP A 45 -11.16 -4.18 13.33
N PHE A 46 -11.16 -2.84 13.23
CA PHE A 46 -10.87 -2.14 11.98
C PHE A 46 -9.52 -2.53 11.39
N PHE A 47 -8.47 -2.61 12.22
CA PHE A 47 -7.15 -3.04 11.76
C PHE A 47 -7.15 -4.51 11.34
N TYR A 48 -7.78 -5.37 12.13
CA TYR A 48 -7.81 -6.81 11.89
C TYR A 48 -8.60 -7.17 10.62
N GLU A 49 -9.85 -6.72 10.52
CA GLU A 49 -10.77 -7.02 9.42
C GLU A 49 -10.22 -6.50 8.07
N ASN A 50 -9.56 -5.35 8.08
CA ASN A 50 -9.03 -4.72 6.86
C ASN A 50 -7.56 -5.08 6.61
N ASN A 51 -6.99 -6.00 7.39
CA ASN A 51 -5.58 -6.39 7.33
C ASN A 51 -4.62 -5.17 7.30
N ILE A 52 -4.87 -4.18 8.16
CA ILE A 52 -4.03 -2.99 8.26
C ILE A 52 -2.86 -3.30 9.19
N SER A 53 -1.64 -3.05 8.72
CA SER A 53 -0.42 -3.20 9.52
C SER A 53 -0.50 -2.39 10.83
N PHE A 54 -0.20 -3.02 11.97
CA PHE A 54 -0.21 -2.34 13.28
C PHE A 54 0.81 -1.18 13.36
N ASN A 55 1.82 -1.18 12.48
CA ASN A 55 2.74 -0.03 12.37
C ASN A 55 2.02 1.25 11.94
N CYS A 56 0.86 1.17 11.28
CA CYS A 56 0.04 2.34 10.98
C CYS A 56 -0.39 3.09 12.25
N ALA A 57 -0.61 2.40 13.38
CA ALA A 57 -0.98 3.03 14.65
C ALA A 57 0.16 3.88 15.26
N ARG A 58 1.41 3.66 14.85
CA ARG A 58 2.57 4.46 15.26
C ARG A 58 2.79 5.69 14.37
N SER A 59 2.02 5.84 13.28
CA SER A 59 2.21 6.94 12.35
C SER A 59 1.67 8.27 12.89
N ASP A 60 2.34 9.37 12.56
CA ASP A 60 1.85 10.73 12.83
C ASP A 60 0.46 10.97 12.24
N SER A 61 0.19 10.40 11.06
CA SER A 61 -1.12 10.50 10.41
C SER A 61 -2.23 9.87 11.23
N TYR A 62 -1.97 8.72 11.85
CA TYR A 62 -2.93 8.03 12.70
C TYR A 62 -3.21 8.83 13.97
N SER A 63 -2.15 9.31 14.64
CA SER A 63 -2.28 10.16 15.82
C SER A 63 -3.07 11.44 15.54
N LYS A 64 -2.76 12.13 14.43
CA LYS A 64 -3.48 13.35 14.00
C LYS A 64 -4.94 13.08 13.68
N MET A 65 -5.24 11.95 13.03
CA MET A 65 -6.61 11.54 12.73
C MET A 65 -7.42 11.34 14.03
N MET A 66 -6.90 10.56 14.97
CA MET A 66 -7.60 10.29 16.24
C MET A 66 -7.79 11.57 17.06
N GLN A 67 -6.77 12.42 17.14
CA GLN A 67 -6.88 13.72 17.82
C GLN A 67 -7.94 14.62 17.18
N ALA A 68 -7.97 14.72 15.85
CA ALA A 68 -8.96 15.55 15.16
C ALA A 68 -10.40 15.05 15.38
N ILE A 69 -10.61 13.72 15.35
CA ILE A 69 -11.94 13.12 15.60
C ILE A 69 -12.40 13.40 17.03
N VAL A 70 -11.51 13.20 18.01
CA VAL A 70 -11.82 13.47 19.44
C VAL A 70 -12.11 14.95 19.67
N GLN A 71 -11.33 15.85 19.06
CA GLN A 71 -11.50 17.30 19.19
C GLN A 71 -12.76 17.82 18.51
N TYR A 72 -13.21 17.20 17.42
CA TYR A 72 -14.39 17.64 16.67
C TYR A 72 -15.69 17.56 17.50
N ASN A 73 -15.73 16.70 18.53
CA ASN A 73 -16.71 16.59 19.65
C ASN A 73 -18.23 16.72 19.37
N ASP A 74 -18.64 16.83 18.10
CA ASP A 74 -20.05 16.80 17.68
C ASP A 74 -20.32 15.55 16.82
N PRO A 75 -20.75 14.45 17.45
CA PRO A 75 -21.06 13.21 16.74
C PRO A 75 -22.31 13.31 15.85
N SER A 76 -23.15 14.34 16.02
CA SER A 76 -24.36 14.50 15.20
C SER A 76 -24.05 15.04 13.80
N THR A 77 -22.92 15.74 13.66
CA THR A 77 -22.48 16.35 12.40
C THR A 77 -21.29 15.62 11.78
N PHE A 78 -20.50 14.89 12.58
CA PHE A 78 -19.39 14.11 12.05
C PHE A 78 -19.89 12.91 11.24
N LYS A 79 -19.59 12.91 9.94
CA LYS A 79 -19.76 11.74 9.07
C LYS A 79 -18.38 11.29 8.59
N PRO A 80 -17.97 10.05 8.91
CA PRO A 80 -16.75 9.50 8.33
C PRO A 80 -16.77 9.62 6.80
N PRO A 81 -15.63 9.90 6.14
CA PRO A 81 -15.58 9.98 4.70
C PRO A 81 -16.05 8.68 4.04
N SER A 82 -16.91 8.79 3.02
CA SER A 82 -17.30 7.63 2.22
C SER A 82 -16.15 7.13 1.35
N TYR A 83 -16.25 5.91 0.82
CA TYR A 83 -15.30 5.37 -0.16
C TYR A 83 -15.08 6.33 -1.34
N ASN A 84 -16.15 6.95 -1.85
CA ASN A 84 -16.07 7.89 -2.96
C ASN A 84 -15.39 9.21 -2.56
N ASP A 85 -15.63 9.70 -1.34
CA ASP A 85 -14.97 10.90 -0.85
C ASP A 85 -13.47 10.68 -0.66
N LEU A 86 -13.08 9.52 -0.12
CA LEU A 86 -11.67 9.12 0.00
C LEU A 86 -11.01 8.97 -1.36
N SER A 87 -11.55 8.10 -2.23
CA SER A 87 -10.92 7.71 -3.49
C SER A 87 -10.89 8.81 -4.55
N VAL A 88 -11.98 9.59 -4.69
CA VAL A 88 -12.14 10.53 -5.81
C VAL A 88 -11.79 11.95 -5.42
N LYS A 89 -12.13 12.39 -4.20
CA LYS A 89 -12.00 13.79 -3.81
C LYS A 89 -10.76 14.06 -2.97
N ILE A 90 -10.64 13.36 -1.83
CA ILE A 90 -9.65 13.70 -0.80
C ILE A 90 -8.26 13.21 -1.23
N LEU A 91 -8.12 11.94 -1.61
CA LEU A 91 -6.81 11.38 -1.95
C LEU A 91 -6.27 11.97 -3.26
N LYS A 92 -7.11 12.25 -4.27
CA LYS A 92 -6.65 12.92 -5.50
C LYS A 92 -6.12 14.33 -5.22
N LYS A 93 -6.78 15.10 -4.34
CA LYS A 93 -6.28 16.43 -3.93
C LYS A 93 -4.95 16.33 -3.19
N LYS A 94 -4.81 15.35 -2.28
CA LYS A 94 -3.54 15.11 -1.57
C LYS A 94 -2.43 14.65 -2.52
N LYS A 95 -2.74 13.80 -3.50
CA LYS A 95 -1.80 13.35 -4.53
C LYS A 95 -1.28 14.50 -5.38
N LYS A 96 -2.16 15.37 -5.91
CA LYS A 96 -1.71 16.57 -6.65
C LYS A 96 -0.74 17.44 -5.84
N LYS A 97 -1.05 17.64 -4.56
CA LYS A 97 -0.21 18.42 -3.64
C LYS A 97 1.14 17.73 -3.33
N LYS A 98 1.18 16.40 -3.36
CA LYS A 98 2.41 15.60 -3.25
C LYS A 98 3.17 15.48 -4.58
N GLU A 99 2.50 15.42 -5.73
CA GLU A 99 3.12 15.33 -7.06
C GLU A 99 3.95 16.59 -7.40
N GLU A 100 3.56 17.74 -6.85
CA GLU A 100 4.36 18.98 -6.88
C GLU A 100 5.69 18.86 -6.09
N THR A 101 5.85 17.83 -5.25
CA THR A 101 7.07 17.48 -4.51
C THR A 101 7.46 16.06 -4.92
N SER A 102 8.17 15.88 -6.03
CA SER A 102 8.46 14.57 -6.64
C SER A 102 9.27 13.62 -5.72
N ASN A 103 8.59 13.01 -4.75
CA ASN A 103 9.08 11.90 -3.94
C ASN A 103 8.42 10.63 -4.47
N TRP A 104 9.24 9.62 -4.74
CA TRP A 104 8.76 8.31 -5.16
C TRP A 104 8.63 7.45 -3.91
N ASP A 105 7.42 7.01 -3.62
CA ASP A 105 7.15 6.13 -2.49
C ASP A 105 7.28 4.65 -2.96
N THR A 106 8.04 3.83 -2.24
CA THR A 106 8.12 2.37 -2.45
C THR A 106 7.20 1.65 -1.50
N ASN A 107 6.22 0.94 -2.06
CA ASN A 107 5.25 0.17 -1.30
C ASN A 107 5.68 -1.29 -1.17
N PHE A 108 5.71 -1.78 0.06
CA PHE A 108 5.96 -3.17 0.39
C PHE A 108 4.65 -3.88 0.68
N LEU A 109 4.40 -4.94 -0.08
CA LEU A 109 3.26 -5.82 0.07
C LEU A 109 3.76 -7.19 0.49
N VAL A 110 3.03 -7.83 1.39
CA VAL A 110 3.29 -9.18 1.84
C VAL A 110 2.11 -10.04 1.39
N ASN A 111 2.41 -11.08 0.65
CA ASN A 111 1.45 -12.07 0.18
C ASN A 111 1.57 -13.35 1.01
N CYS A 112 0.44 -13.94 1.37
CA CYS A 112 0.38 -15.22 2.06
C CYS A 112 -0.88 -15.98 1.59
N PRO A 113 -1.10 -17.23 2.01
CA PRO A 113 -2.32 -17.97 1.64
C PRO A 113 -3.65 -17.27 2.00
N LYS A 114 -3.63 -16.31 2.93
CA LYS A 114 -4.81 -15.50 3.29
C LYS A 114 -5.01 -14.26 2.40
N GLY A 115 -4.07 -13.96 1.52
CA GLY A 115 -4.09 -12.83 0.60
C GLY A 115 -2.90 -11.89 0.76
N THR A 116 -2.97 -10.78 0.03
CA THR A 116 -1.94 -9.72 0.01
C THR A 116 -2.30 -8.60 0.97
N VAL A 117 -1.33 -8.20 1.78
CA VAL A 117 -1.43 -7.16 2.81
C VAL A 117 -0.38 -6.09 2.56
N PHE A 118 -0.75 -4.82 2.75
CA PHE A 118 0.22 -3.74 2.74
C PHE A 118 1.02 -3.72 4.06
N LEU A 119 2.34 -3.85 3.95
CA LEU A 119 3.22 -3.84 5.11
C LEU A 119 3.61 -2.40 5.49
N LYS A 120 4.25 -1.68 4.55
CA LYS A 120 4.68 -0.29 4.74
C LYS A 120 5.01 0.39 3.41
N SER A 121 5.12 1.71 3.45
CA SER A 121 5.63 2.54 2.36
C SER A 121 6.88 3.25 2.87
N ILE A 122 7.96 3.17 2.11
CA ILE A 122 9.21 3.88 2.39
C ILE A 122 9.33 4.99 1.36
N ASP A 123 9.57 6.23 1.80
CA ASP A 123 9.93 7.30 0.89
C ASP A 123 11.25 6.93 0.25
N GLY A 124 11.15 6.64 -1.02
CA GLY A 124 12.29 6.26 -1.78
C GLY A 124 13.16 7.47 -2.06
N SER A 125 12.68 8.71 -2.18
CA SER A 125 13.36 9.90 -2.78
C SER A 125 14.90 9.80 -3.02
N ALA A 126 15.68 9.45 -1.99
CA ALA A 126 17.14 9.19 -2.00
C ALA A 126 17.70 7.88 -2.63
N HIS A 127 16.90 6.85 -2.94
CA HIS A 127 17.33 5.45 -3.18
C HIS A 127 17.19 4.95 -4.66
N ILE A 128 16.89 5.80 -5.67
CA ILE A 128 16.37 5.32 -7.00
C ILE A 128 17.44 4.62 -7.81
N HIS A 129 18.71 4.94 -7.56
CA HIS A 129 19.80 4.59 -8.46
C HIS A 129 20.94 3.87 -7.75
N ASP A 130 20.77 3.48 -6.48
CA ASP A 130 21.81 2.85 -5.68
C ASP A 130 21.35 1.47 -5.19
N ALA A 131 22.03 0.43 -5.68
CA ALA A 131 21.75 -0.95 -5.30
C ALA A 131 22.01 -1.20 -3.80
N GLU A 132 22.97 -0.51 -3.18
CA GLU A 132 23.29 -0.67 -1.76
C GLU A 132 22.17 -0.12 -0.88
N LEU A 133 21.60 1.02 -1.26
CA LEU A 133 20.45 1.62 -0.57
C LEU A 133 19.20 0.74 -0.71
N ILE A 134 18.95 0.20 -1.91
CA ILE A 134 17.84 -0.74 -2.13
C ILE A 134 18.03 -2.00 -1.30
N TYR A 135 19.23 -2.57 -1.31
CA TYR A 135 19.55 -3.76 -0.55
C TYR A 135 19.31 -3.58 0.96
N LYS A 136 19.78 -2.47 1.54
CA LYS A 136 19.51 -2.13 2.96
C LYS A 136 18.02 -2.01 3.24
N MET A 137 17.29 -1.32 2.37
CA MET A 137 15.84 -1.20 2.46
C MET A 137 15.14 -2.57 2.40
N LEU A 138 15.55 -3.48 1.51
CA LEU A 138 15.01 -4.84 1.42
C LEU A 138 15.29 -5.62 2.71
N LYS A 139 16.52 -5.54 3.23
CA LYS A 139 16.93 -6.17 4.48
C LYS A 139 16.06 -5.76 5.66
N ASP A 140 15.85 -4.45 5.83
CA ASP A 140 15.02 -3.93 6.90
C ASP A 140 13.58 -4.45 6.83
N VAL A 141 13.04 -4.60 5.61
CA VAL A 141 11.69 -5.15 5.40
C VAL A 141 11.65 -6.65 5.67
N ILE A 142 12.67 -7.41 5.26
CA ILE A 142 12.80 -8.85 5.50
C ILE A 142 12.91 -9.14 7.01
N GLU A 143 13.70 -8.35 7.73
CA GLU A 143 13.85 -8.47 9.17
C GLU A 143 12.52 -8.19 9.90
N GLU A 144 11.80 -7.14 9.48
CA GLU A 144 10.49 -6.80 10.03
C GLU A 144 9.42 -7.88 9.77
N ALA A 145 9.41 -8.48 8.58
CA ALA A 145 8.56 -9.63 8.26
C ALA A 145 9.00 -10.92 8.99
N GLY A 146 10.23 -10.93 9.51
CA GLY A 146 10.92 -12.08 10.07
C GLY A 146 11.46 -12.98 8.96
N GLU A 147 12.77 -12.98 8.74
CA GLU A 147 13.47 -13.68 7.66
C GLU A 147 13.02 -15.13 7.46
N LYS A 148 12.84 -15.89 8.55
CA LYS A 148 12.36 -17.29 8.54
C LYS A 148 10.99 -17.49 7.89
N ASN A 149 10.21 -16.44 7.77
CA ASN A 149 8.87 -16.48 7.20
C ASN A 149 8.85 -16.04 5.73
N VAL A 150 9.94 -15.48 5.19
CA VAL A 150 10.04 -14.97 3.82
C VAL A 150 10.62 -16.06 2.93
N ILE A 151 9.90 -16.44 1.87
CA ILE A 151 10.42 -17.40 0.88
C ILE A 151 10.99 -16.67 -0.33
N GLN A 152 10.32 -15.60 -0.74
CA GLN A 152 10.56 -14.95 -2.02
C GLN A 152 10.34 -13.46 -1.91
N ILE A 153 11.17 -12.70 -2.62
CA ILE A 153 10.99 -11.29 -2.92
C ILE A 153 10.79 -11.09 -4.43
N CYS A 154 9.82 -10.26 -4.81
CA CYS A 154 9.54 -9.90 -6.19
C CYS A 154 9.66 -8.39 -6.36
N THR A 155 10.64 -7.91 -7.14
CA THR A 155 10.93 -6.48 -7.33
C THR A 155 10.91 -6.08 -8.80
N ASP A 156 11.06 -4.80 -9.12
CA ASP A 156 11.27 -4.38 -10.52
C ASP A 156 12.54 -5.00 -11.13
N ASN A 157 12.60 -5.06 -12.46
CA ASN A 157 13.70 -5.61 -13.23
C ASN A 157 14.78 -4.58 -13.58
N ALA A 158 14.72 -3.38 -13.01
CA ALA A 158 15.77 -2.38 -13.17
C ALA A 158 17.10 -2.89 -12.58
N SER A 159 18.22 -2.54 -13.20
CA SER A 159 19.54 -3.15 -12.93
C SER A 159 19.98 -3.09 -11.45
N ASN A 160 19.66 -2.01 -10.75
CA ASN A 160 19.94 -1.84 -9.34
C ASN A 160 19.12 -2.77 -8.43
N TYR A 161 17.86 -3.06 -8.79
CA TYR A 161 17.04 -4.05 -8.09
C TYR A 161 17.51 -5.48 -8.36
N VAL A 162 17.98 -5.76 -9.58
CA VAL A 162 18.61 -7.05 -9.90
C VAL A 162 19.80 -7.29 -9.00
N VAL A 163 20.74 -6.34 -8.93
CA VAL A 163 21.94 -6.45 -8.09
C VAL A 163 21.58 -6.61 -6.61
N ALA A 164 20.66 -5.79 -6.09
CA ALA A 164 20.22 -5.91 -4.70
C ALA A 164 19.55 -7.26 -4.41
N GLY A 165 18.72 -7.76 -5.33
CA GLY A 165 18.07 -9.06 -5.24
C GLY A 165 19.06 -10.23 -5.26
N GLU A 166 20.09 -10.15 -6.11
CA GLU A 166 21.19 -11.11 -6.15
C GLU A 166 21.98 -11.14 -4.83
N TRP A 167 22.23 -9.99 -4.21
CA TRP A 167 22.87 -9.93 -2.90
C TRP A 167 22.03 -10.61 -1.81
N ILE A 168 20.71 -10.39 -1.78
CA ILE A 168 19.80 -11.10 -0.85
C ILE A 168 19.86 -12.62 -1.05
N MET A 169 19.86 -13.08 -2.31
CA MET A 169 19.95 -14.52 -2.62
C MET A 169 21.30 -15.13 -2.22
N ALA A 170 22.39 -14.35 -2.27
CA ALA A 170 23.72 -14.84 -1.93
C ALA A 170 23.92 -15.05 -0.42
N GLU A 171 23.22 -14.30 0.42
CA GLU A 171 23.41 -14.31 1.88
C GLU A 171 22.32 -15.08 2.65
N SER A 172 21.17 -15.34 2.02
CA SER A 172 20.01 -15.93 2.67
C SER A 172 19.40 -17.06 1.85
N LYS A 173 18.39 -17.74 2.40
CA LYS A 173 17.63 -18.78 1.65
C LYS A 173 16.43 -18.21 0.90
N ILE A 174 16.35 -16.89 0.76
CA ILE A 174 15.25 -16.19 0.10
C ILE A 174 15.54 -16.12 -1.39
N TYR A 175 14.55 -16.47 -2.21
CA TYR A 175 14.64 -16.34 -3.65
C TYR A 175 14.23 -14.93 -4.10
N TRP A 176 14.97 -14.36 -5.05
CA TRP A 176 14.56 -13.14 -5.73
C TRP A 176 14.07 -13.46 -7.14
N MET A 177 13.03 -12.75 -7.58
CA MET A 177 12.56 -12.78 -8.97
C MET A 177 12.18 -11.38 -9.47
N PRO A 178 12.34 -11.12 -10.78
CA PRO A 178 11.88 -9.88 -11.37
C PRO A 178 10.35 -9.86 -11.53
N CYS A 179 9.79 -8.65 -11.53
CA CYS A 179 8.36 -8.42 -11.66
C CYS A 179 7.85 -8.88 -13.04
N ALA A 180 6.94 -9.84 -13.04
CA ALA A 180 6.32 -10.35 -14.28
C ALA A 180 5.63 -9.25 -15.09
N ALA A 181 4.94 -8.30 -14.42
CA ALA A 181 4.28 -7.19 -15.10
C ALA A 181 5.29 -6.28 -15.81
N HIS A 182 6.45 -6.02 -15.19
CA HIS A 182 7.50 -5.24 -15.84
C HIS A 182 8.11 -6.01 -17.01
N CYS A 183 8.38 -7.30 -16.85
CA CYS A 183 8.87 -8.15 -17.94
C CYS A 183 7.90 -8.15 -19.14
N ILE A 184 6.59 -8.27 -18.89
CA ILE A 184 5.55 -8.18 -19.93
C ILE A 184 5.56 -6.79 -20.58
N ASN A 185 5.68 -5.72 -19.79
CA ASN A 185 5.74 -4.36 -20.33
C ASN A 185 6.96 -4.15 -21.24
N LEU A 186 8.13 -4.71 -20.88
CA LEU A 186 9.32 -4.68 -21.74
C LEU A 186 9.10 -5.45 -23.04
N MET A 187 8.55 -6.67 -22.96
CA MET A 187 8.22 -7.47 -24.14
C MET A 187 7.25 -6.73 -25.07
N LEU A 188 6.17 -6.16 -24.51
CA LEU A 188 5.22 -5.36 -25.27
C LEU A 188 5.85 -4.09 -25.84
N GLY A 189 6.79 -3.48 -25.12
CA GLY A 189 7.59 -2.35 -25.58
C GLY A 189 8.39 -2.70 -26.83
N ASP A 190 8.99 -3.88 -26.90
CA ASP A 190 9.73 -4.33 -28.08
C ASP A 190 8.80 -4.69 -29.24
N VAL A 191 7.68 -5.36 -28.97
CA VAL A 191 6.62 -5.62 -29.98
C VAL A 191 6.09 -4.30 -30.54
N SER A 192 5.93 -3.27 -29.71
CA SER A 192 5.42 -1.96 -30.13
C SER A 192 6.34 -1.23 -31.12
N LYS A 193 7.62 -1.62 -31.19
CA LYS A 193 8.60 -1.03 -32.13
C LYS A 193 8.58 -1.70 -33.51
N MET A 194 7.86 -2.82 -33.67
CA MET A 194 7.71 -3.47 -34.97
C MET A 194 6.93 -2.55 -35.91
N HIS A 195 7.40 -2.36 -37.14
CA HIS A 195 6.86 -1.36 -38.09
C HIS A 195 5.33 -1.34 -38.18
N LEU A 196 4.72 -2.50 -38.42
CA LEU A 196 3.26 -2.62 -38.53
C LEU A 196 2.52 -2.23 -37.24
N VAL A 197 3.07 -2.60 -36.09
CA VAL A 197 2.48 -2.31 -34.78
C VAL A 197 2.67 -0.84 -34.42
N ASP A 198 3.87 -0.28 -34.65
CA ASP A 198 4.19 1.12 -34.39
C ASP A 198 3.31 2.06 -35.22
N GLU A 199 3.14 1.80 -36.52
CA GLU A 199 2.23 2.55 -37.39
C GLU A 199 0.79 2.49 -36.89
N THR A 200 0.31 1.29 -36.58
CA THR A 200 -1.05 1.09 -36.06
C THR A 200 -1.26 1.85 -34.73
N VAL A 201 -0.29 1.78 -33.81
CA VAL A 201 -0.34 2.49 -32.52
C VAL A 201 -0.31 4.01 -32.73
N LYS A 202 0.50 4.52 -33.66
CA LYS A 202 0.55 5.94 -34.00
C LYS A 202 -0.80 6.43 -34.55
N ASP A 203 -1.44 5.67 -35.43
CA ASP A 203 -2.73 6.05 -35.99
C ASP A 203 -3.85 5.95 -34.94
N ALA A 204 -3.86 4.90 -34.13
CA ALA A 204 -4.78 4.78 -33.00
C ALA A 204 -4.63 5.96 -32.01
N LYS A 205 -3.40 6.40 -31.74
CA LYS A 205 -3.14 7.59 -30.90
C LYS A 205 -3.72 8.87 -31.51
N LYS A 206 -3.60 9.07 -32.83
CA LYS A 206 -4.22 10.23 -33.52
C LYS A 206 -5.74 10.21 -33.37
N ILE A 207 -6.37 9.05 -33.58
CA ILE A 207 -7.83 8.89 -33.43
C ILE A 207 -8.25 9.15 -31.97
N SER A 208 -7.56 8.54 -31.02
CA SER A 208 -7.82 8.74 -29.59
C SER A 208 -7.71 10.21 -29.21
N LEU A 209 -6.64 10.89 -29.64
CA LEU A 209 -6.45 12.32 -29.38
C LEU A 209 -7.55 13.17 -30.01
N PHE A 210 -7.98 12.84 -31.23
CA PHE A 210 -9.10 13.51 -31.89
C PHE A 210 -10.39 13.37 -31.06
N ILE A 211 -10.74 12.15 -30.63
CA ILE A 211 -11.93 11.88 -29.80
C ILE A 211 -11.86 12.65 -28.46
N TYR A 212 -10.72 12.60 -27.76
CA TYR A 212 -10.56 13.30 -26.49
C TYR A 212 -10.69 14.83 -26.62
N ASN A 213 -10.24 15.39 -27.75
CA ASN A 213 -10.32 16.83 -28.03
C ASN A 213 -11.71 17.27 -28.55
N HIS A 214 -12.51 16.36 -29.09
CA HIS A 214 -13.82 16.64 -29.68
C HIS A 214 -14.91 15.86 -28.94
N LYS A 215 -15.08 16.14 -27.63
CA LYS A 215 -16.03 15.43 -26.76
C LYS A 215 -17.48 15.40 -27.26
N HIS A 216 -17.88 16.35 -28.12
CA HIS A 216 -19.20 16.38 -28.75
C HIS A 216 -19.44 15.26 -29.77
N VAL A 217 -18.38 14.57 -30.23
CA VAL A 217 -18.46 13.43 -31.17
C VAL A 217 -18.92 12.15 -30.46
N LEU A 218 -18.92 12.13 -29.12
CA LEU A 218 -19.37 11.00 -28.30
C LEU A 218 -20.83 11.15 -27.83
N HIS A 219 -21.56 12.17 -28.31
CA HIS A 219 -22.95 12.47 -27.96
C HIS A 219 -23.87 12.35 -29.16
#